data_AF-A0A932HCV4-F1
#
_entry.id   AF-A0A932HCV4-F1
#
_cell.length_a   1.000
_cell.length_b   1.000
_cell.length_c   1.000
_cell.angle_alpha   90.00
_cell.angle_beta   90.00
_cell.angle_gamma   90.00
#
_symmetry.space_group_name_H-M   'P 1'
#
loop_
_entity.id
_entity.type
_entity.pdbx_description
1 polymer ?
#
loop_
_entity_poly.entity_id
_entity_poly.type
_entity_poly.pdbx_seq_one_letter_code
_entity_poly.pdbx_strand_id
1 'polypeptide(L)'
;MPAAKIAKIDNLAGEFWGGLGAMLVALPSAIAFGVTIFSPLGGTYAAQGAVAGILGATALGLVAPALGGTNRLITAPCAPAVAVLSALAIEFMHKGTPPETILLMLTLIGLMCGVLQLGFGAVRLGRLIKYMPYPVVSGYLLTLTCACGAADLKKHLKEKFGLENGDVLAAAGRTNGHSA
;
A
#
# COMPACT_ATOMS: atom_id res chain seq x y z
N MET A 1 32.51 -13.12 5.72
CA MET A 1 31.39 -13.01 6.68
C MET A 1 31.58 -11.70 7.46
N PRO A 2 30.84 -10.61 7.19
CA PRO A 2 30.97 -9.41 8.00
C PRO A 2 30.08 -9.53 9.25
N ALA A 3 30.67 -9.16 10.39
CA ALA A 3 30.15 -9.27 11.74
C ALA A 3 28.79 -8.58 11.93
N ALA A 4 27.91 -9.24 12.68
CA ALA A 4 26.68 -8.66 13.20
C ALA A 4 27.02 -7.49 14.13
N LYS A 5 26.88 -6.27 13.63
CA LYS A 5 27.00 -5.05 14.43
C LYS A 5 25.76 -4.95 15.31
N ILE A 6 25.92 -5.28 16.59
CA ILE A 6 24.89 -5.15 17.62
C ILE A 6 24.38 -3.71 17.58
N ALA A 7 23.08 -3.53 17.33
CA ALA A 7 22.43 -2.23 17.27
C ALA A 7 22.57 -1.56 18.64
N LYS A 8 23.32 -0.47 18.68
CA LYS A 8 23.51 0.32 19.90
C LYS A 8 22.24 1.14 20.12
N ILE A 9 21.50 0.83 21.18
CA ILE A 9 20.26 1.53 21.59
C ILE A 9 20.64 2.87 22.22
N ASP A 10 21.30 3.75 21.47
CA ASP A 10 21.78 5.04 21.98
C ASP A 10 20.65 6.09 22.04
N ASN A 11 19.51 5.85 21.37
CA ASN A 11 18.45 6.84 21.19
C ASN A 11 17.04 6.22 21.33
N LEU A 12 16.75 5.64 22.50
CA LEU A 12 15.42 5.07 22.79
C LEU A 12 14.29 6.10 22.63
N ALA A 13 14.54 7.36 23.00
CA ALA A 13 13.61 8.47 22.77
C ALA A 13 13.40 8.73 21.27
N GLY A 14 14.45 8.68 20.46
CA GLY A 14 14.37 8.85 19.01
C GLY A 14 13.61 7.72 18.32
N GLU A 15 13.78 6.48 18.78
CA GLU A 15 13.03 5.32 18.30
C GLU A 15 11.55 5.40 18.68
N PHE A 16 11.23 5.87 19.89
CA PHE A 16 9.85 6.10 20.32
C PHE A 16 9.14 7.17 19.48
N TRP A 17 9.77 8.35 19.30
CA TRP A 17 9.22 9.41 18.46
C TRP A 17 9.14 9.03 16.99
N GLY A 18 10.13 8.29 16.49
CA GLY A 18 10.14 7.76 15.12
C GLY A 18 9.03 6.73 14.89
N GLY A 19 8.81 5.82 15.85
CA GLY A 19 7.73 4.83 15.81
C GLY A 19 6.34 5.48 15.89
N LEU A 20 6.17 6.50 16.73
CA LEU A 20 4.93 7.26 16.82
C LEU A 20 4.62 8.00 15.50
N GLY A 21 5.61 8.66 14.91
CA GLY A 21 5.46 9.34 13.62
C GLY A 21 5.14 8.37 12.47
N ALA A 22 5.77 7.19 12.48
CA ALA A 22 5.47 6.12 11.53
C ALA A 22 4.03 5.62 11.65
N MET A 23 3.56 5.39 12.87
CA MET A 23 2.19 4.94 13.14
C MET A 23 1.17 5.94 12.59
N LEU A 24 1.38 7.24 12.80
CA LEU A 24 0.45 8.29 12.36
C LEU A 24 0.26 8.32 10.83
N VAL A 25 1.28 7.96 10.06
CA VAL A 25 1.21 7.88 8.59
C VAL A 25 0.74 6.51 8.08
N ALA A 26 1.19 5.43 8.72
CA ALA A 26 0.88 4.08 8.26
C ALA A 26 -0.58 3.70 8.52
N LEU A 27 -1.17 4.17 9.62
CA LEU A 27 -2.53 3.79 10.05
C LEU A 27 -3.61 4.29 9.07
N PRO A 28 -3.63 5.58 8.64
CA PRO A 28 -4.57 6.05 7.62
C PRO A 28 -4.40 5.32 6.28
N SER A 29 -3.15 5.05 5.88
CA SER A 29 -2.86 4.33 4.64
C SER A 29 -3.33 2.87 4.70
N ALA A 30 -3.17 2.18 5.83
CA ALA A 30 -3.63 0.82 6.03
C ALA A 30 -5.15 0.71 5.97
N ILE A 31 -5.87 1.65 6.60
CA ILE A 31 -7.33 1.72 6.52
C ILE A 31 -7.77 1.95 5.07
N ALA A 32 -7.20 2.96 4.40
CA ALA A 32 -7.56 3.30 3.03
C ALA A 32 -7.39 2.11 2.09
N PHE A 33 -6.24 1.42 2.16
CA PHE A 33 -5.98 0.26 1.31
C PHE A 33 -6.81 -0.97 1.67
N GLY A 34 -7.08 -1.18 2.97
CA GLY A 34 -8.03 -2.21 3.41
C GLY A 34 -9.43 -1.96 2.85
N VAL A 35 -9.92 -0.72 2.92
CA VAL A 35 -11.22 -0.38 2.33
C VAL A 35 -11.20 -0.55 0.81
N THR A 36 -10.14 -0.15 0.09
CA THR A 36 -10.11 -0.26 -1.38
C THR A 36 -10.15 -1.70 -1.91
N ILE A 37 -9.62 -2.67 -1.16
CA ILE A 37 -9.64 -4.08 -1.58
C ILE A 37 -11.05 -4.67 -1.44
N PHE A 38 -11.77 -4.32 -0.38
CA PHE A 38 -13.06 -4.91 -0.06
C PHE A 38 -14.27 -4.06 -0.51
N SER A 39 -14.06 -2.78 -0.84
CA SER A 39 -15.07 -1.88 -1.42
C SER A 39 -15.80 -2.47 -2.64
N PRO A 40 -15.17 -3.21 -3.57
CA PRO A 40 -15.90 -3.84 -4.66
C PRO A 40 -16.97 -4.82 -4.17
N LEU A 41 -16.71 -5.60 -3.11
CA LEU A 41 -17.58 -6.69 -2.64
C LEU A 41 -18.92 -6.23 -2.02
N GLY A 42 -19.09 -4.93 -1.75
CA GLY A 42 -20.30 -4.33 -1.19
C GLY A 42 -20.04 -3.43 0.01
N GLY A 43 -20.96 -2.49 0.29
CA GLY A 43 -20.79 -1.46 1.31
C GLY A 43 -20.61 -1.96 2.74
N THR A 44 -21.15 -3.13 3.07
CA THR A 44 -20.96 -3.77 4.39
C THR A 44 -19.55 -4.34 4.58
N TYR A 45 -18.88 -4.74 3.49
CA TYR A 45 -17.54 -5.32 3.52
C TYR A 45 -16.43 -4.27 3.60
N ALA A 46 -16.72 -3.00 3.31
CA ALA A 46 -15.77 -1.90 3.46
C ALA A 46 -15.30 -1.74 4.91
N ALA A 47 -16.21 -1.84 5.88
CA ALA A 47 -15.87 -1.78 7.30
C ALA A 47 -15.01 -2.98 7.72
N GLN A 48 -15.31 -4.17 7.20
CA GLN A 48 -14.51 -5.37 7.44
C GLN A 48 -13.10 -5.25 6.85
N GLY A 49 -12.98 -4.65 5.65
CA GLY A 49 -11.70 -4.34 5.02
C GLY A 49 -10.85 -3.34 5.82
N ALA A 50 -11.47 -2.31 6.41
CA ALA A 50 -10.79 -1.36 7.28
C ALA A 50 -10.17 -2.06 8.51
N VAL A 51 -10.95 -2.91 9.19
CA VAL A 51 -10.49 -3.66 10.36
C VAL A 51 -9.38 -4.65 9.97
N ALA A 52 -9.54 -5.35 8.84
CA ALA A 52 -8.51 -6.26 8.34
C ALA A 52 -7.19 -5.53 8.04
N GLY A 53 -7.24 -4.33 7.46
CA GLY A 53 -6.08 -3.49 7.21
C GLY A 53 -5.36 -3.06 8.49
N ILE A 54 -6.10 -2.63 9.51
CA ILE A 54 -5.55 -2.25 10.82
C ILE A 54 -4.86 -3.45 11.47
N LEU A 55 -5.56 -4.59 11.58
CA LEU A 55 -5.02 -5.80 12.19
C LEU A 55 -3.76 -6.29 11.46
N GLY A 56 -3.77 -6.26 10.12
CA GLY A 56 -2.61 -6.62 9.32
C GLY A 56 -1.41 -5.69 9.54
N ALA A 57 -1.63 -4.37 9.56
CA ALA A 57 -0.59 -3.39 9.80
C ALA A 57 0.00 -3.51 11.22
N THR A 58 -0.84 -3.72 12.24
CA THR A 58 -0.38 -3.95 13.61
C THR A 58 0.41 -5.24 13.74
N ALA A 59 -0.08 -6.33 13.15
CA ALA A 59 0.63 -7.61 13.18
C ALA A 59 2.01 -7.52 12.50
N LEU A 60 2.08 -6.92 11.31
CA LEU A 60 3.35 -6.72 10.60
C LEU A 60 4.28 -5.74 11.33
N GLY A 61 3.74 -4.67 11.93
CA GLY A 61 4.51 -3.72 12.71
C GLY A 61 5.18 -4.32 13.95
N LEU A 62 4.61 -5.40 14.52
CA LEU A 62 5.19 -6.14 15.64
C LEU A 62 6.12 -7.27 15.17
N VAL A 63 5.73 -8.01 14.14
CA VAL A 63 6.46 -9.19 13.67
C VAL A 63 7.70 -8.81 12.86
N ALA A 64 7.63 -7.77 12.02
CA ALA A 64 8.76 -7.34 11.19
C ALA A 64 10.01 -6.92 11.98
N PRO A 65 9.93 -6.09 13.04
CA PRO A 65 11.12 -5.76 13.84
C PRO A 65 11.64 -6.97 14.62
N ALA A 66 10.76 -7.88 15.08
CA ALA A 66 11.15 -9.09 15.80
C ALA A 66 11.96 -10.07 14.94
N LEU A 67 11.71 -10.12 13.62
CA LEU A 67 12.39 -11.02 12.68
C LEU A 67 13.62 -10.42 11.98
N GLY A 68 14.06 -9.22 12.37
CA GLY A 68 15.30 -8.60 11.86
C GLY A 68 15.08 -7.45 10.87
N GLY A 69 14.41 -6.38 11.33
CA GLY A 69 14.18 -5.17 10.54
C GLY A 69 15.45 -4.36 10.22
N THR A 70 15.42 -3.62 9.11
CA THR A 70 16.52 -2.74 8.68
C THR A 70 16.51 -1.43 9.46
N ASN A 71 17.68 -0.99 9.94
CA ASN A 71 17.85 0.28 10.64
C ASN A 71 17.33 1.43 9.76
N ARG A 72 16.23 2.09 10.19
CA ARG A 72 15.55 3.23 9.52
C ARG A 72 14.47 2.93 8.47
N LEU A 73 14.16 1.67 8.15
CA LEU A 73 13.02 1.36 7.26
C LEU A 73 11.74 1.09 8.06
N ILE A 74 10.65 1.73 7.62
CA ILE A 74 9.30 1.49 8.13
C ILE A 74 8.60 0.47 7.25
N THR A 75 7.89 -0.48 7.88
CA THR A 75 6.98 -1.36 7.14
C THR A 75 5.68 -0.60 6.91
N ALA A 76 5.32 -0.41 5.64
CA ALA A 76 4.09 0.26 5.24
C ALA A 76 3.40 -0.57 4.15
N PRO A 77 2.06 -0.51 4.07
CA PRO A 77 1.32 -1.20 3.03
C PRO A 77 1.59 -0.58 1.65
N CYS A 78 1.63 -1.41 0.61
CA CYS A 78 2.14 -1.06 -0.72
C CYS A 78 0.99 -0.87 -1.73
N ALA A 79 0.86 0.32 -2.34
CA ALA A 79 -0.24 0.65 -3.24
C ALA A 79 -0.36 -0.25 -4.50
N PRO A 80 0.74 -0.62 -5.20
CA PRO A 80 0.66 -1.58 -6.32
C PRO A 80 0.05 -2.94 -5.94
N ALA A 81 0.42 -3.51 -4.80
CA ALA A 81 -0.11 -4.79 -4.36
C ALA A 81 -1.62 -4.71 -4.08
N VAL A 82 -2.05 -3.59 -3.49
CA VAL A 82 -3.46 -3.28 -3.23
C VAL A 82 -4.24 -3.18 -4.54
N ALA A 83 -3.70 -2.50 -5.55
CA ALA A 83 -4.33 -2.36 -6.86
C ALA A 83 -4.56 -3.73 -7.53
N VAL A 84 -3.58 -4.64 -7.47
CA VAL A 84 -3.73 -6.00 -8.02
C VAL A 84 -4.80 -6.80 -7.25
N LEU A 85 -4.83 -6.72 -5.92
CA LEU A 85 -5.83 -7.40 -5.11
C LEU A 85 -7.25 -6.85 -5.37
N SER A 86 -7.40 -5.53 -5.49
CA SER A 86 -8.67 -4.89 -5.86
C SER A 86 -9.12 -5.28 -7.27
N ALA A 87 -8.21 -5.31 -8.24
CA ALA A 87 -8.54 -5.74 -9.61
C ALA A 87 -9.00 -7.20 -9.65
N LEU A 88 -8.32 -8.07 -8.90
CA LEU A 88 -8.69 -9.47 -8.79
C LEU A 88 -10.05 -9.65 -8.09
N ALA A 89 -10.31 -8.88 -7.04
CA ALA A 89 -11.61 -8.86 -6.36
C ALA A 89 -12.74 -8.49 -7.34
N ILE A 90 -12.53 -7.47 -8.19
CA ILE A 90 -13.49 -7.08 -9.23
C ILE A 90 -13.71 -8.20 -10.25
N GLU A 91 -12.63 -8.87 -10.70
CA GLU A 91 -12.73 -9.97 -11.64
C GLU A 91 -13.55 -11.14 -11.09
N PHE A 92 -13.38 -11.49 -9.81
CA PHE A 92 -14.16 -12.55 -9.19
C PHE A 92 -15.63 -12.18 -9.01
N MET A 93 -15.95 -10.91 -8.79
CA MET A 93 -17.34 -10.47 -8.78
C MET A 93 -17.98 -10.56 -10.16
N HIS A 94 -17.25 -10.21 -11.22
CA HIS A 94 -17.74 -10.37 -12.60
C HIS A 94 -18.02 -11.83 -12.97
N LYS A 95 -17.30 -12.78 -12.37
CA LYS A 95 -17.56 -14.22 -12.53
C LYS A 95 -18.80 -14.72 -11.76
N GLY A 96 -19.50 -13.84 -11.03
CA GLY A 96 -20.70 -14.21 -10.26
C GLY A 96 -20.41 -15.02 -9.00
N THR A 97 -19.17 -15.01 -8.51
CA THR A 97 -18.76 -15.77 -7.33
C THR A 97 -19.35 -15.14 -6.06
N PRO A 98 -19.89 -15.91 -5.11
CA PRO A 98 -20.41 -15.35 -3.86
C PRO A 98 -19.29 -14.66 -3.07
N PRO A 99 -19.58 -13.53 -2.39
CA PRO A 99 -18.57 -12.68 -1.75
C PRO A 99 -17.75 -13.44 -0.71
N GLU A 100 -18.36 -14.39 0.01
CA GLU A 100 -17.68 -15.26 0.98
C GLU A 100 -16.54 -16.07 0.34
N THR A 101 -16.77 -16.59 -0.87
CA THR A 101 -15.75 -17.34 -1.62
C THR A 101 -14.63 -16.41 -2.11
N ILE A 102 -14.96 -15.17 -2.49
CA ILE A 102 -13.97 -14.17 -2.90
C ILE A 102 -13.04 -13.83 -1.73
N LEU A 103 -13.59 -13.63 -0.54
CA LEU A 103 -12.82 -13.40 0.69
C LEU A 103 -11.87 -14.57 0.97
N LEU A 104 -12.36 -15.80 0.83
CA LEU A 104 -11.58 -17.02 1.05
C LEU A 104 -10.47 -17.20 0.01
N MET A 105 -10.73 -16.85 -1.26
CA MET A 105 -9.70 -16.84 -2.32
C MET A 105 -8.64 -15.77 -2.06
N LEU A 106 -9.04 -14.55 -1.68
CA LEU A 106 -8.10 -13.46 -1.37
C LEU A 106 -7.19 -13.81 -0.18
N THR A 107 -7.73 -14.44 0.87
CA THR A 107 -6.91 -14.88 2.01
C THR A 107 -5.98 -16.03 1.63
N LEU A 108 -6.44 -16.99 0.82
CA LEU A 108 -5.61 -18.09 0.31
C LEU A 108 -4.44 -17.57 -0.55
N ILE A 109 -4.70 -16.57 -1.41
CA ILE A 109 -3.67 -15.91 -2.20
C ILE A 109 -2.69 -15.17 -1.31
N GLY A 110 -3.18 -14.46 -0.29
CA GLY A 110 -2.33 -13.81 0.71
C GLY A 110 -1.41 -14.79 1.43
N LEU A 111 -1.95 -15.95 1.84
CA LEU A 111 -1.20 -17.03 2.47
C LEU A 111 -0.15 -17.61 1.52
N MET A 112 -0.52 -17.92 0.28
CA MET A 112 0.41 -18.41 -0.75
C MET A 112 1.52 -17.40 -1.03
N CYS A 113 1.18 -16.12 -1.14
CA CYS A 113 2.16 -15.05 -1.35
C CYS A 113 3.13 -14.93 -0.16
N GLY A 114 2.62 -15.06 1.07
CA GLY A 114 3.45 -15.08 2.29
C GLY A 114 4.41 -16.28 2.34
N VAL A 115 3.93 -17.48 2.00
CA VAL A 115 4.78 -18.69 1.92
C VAL A 115 5.86 -18.52 0.84
N LEU A 116 5.50 -18.02 -0.34
CA LEU A 116 6.45 -17.70 -1.39
C LEU A 116 7.47 -16.64 -0.95
N GLN A 117 7.03 -15.61 -0.21
CA GLN A 117 7.91 -14.57 0.31
C GLN A 117 8.90 -15.10 1.35
N LEU A 118 8.49 -16.02 2.22
CA LEU A 118 9.41 -16.74 3.11
C LEU A 118 10.41 -17.59 2.33
N GLY A 119 9.94 -18.27 1.27
CA GLY A 119 10.81 -19.02 0.35
C GLY A 119 11.86 -18.13 -0.33
N PHE A 120 11.45 -16.99 -0.89
CA PHE A 120 12.38 -16.01 -1.48
C PHE A 120 13.31 -15.38 -0.44
N GLY A 121 12.85 -15.21 0.81
CA GLY A 121 13.67 -14.81 1.94
C GLY A 121 14.79 -15.83 2.23
N ALA A 122 14.47 -17.12 2.24
CA ALA A 122 15.43 -18.21 2.46
C ALA A 122 16.50 -18.30 1.36
N VAL A 123 16.12 -18.09 0.09
CA VAL A 123 17.04 -18.06 -1.06
C VAL A 123 17.88 -16.78 -1.10
N ARG A 124 17.66 -15.82 -0.18
CA ARG A 124 18.34 -14.51 -0.12
C ARG A 124 18.21 -13.73 -1.42
N LEU A 125 17.01 -13.69 -1.99
CA LEU A 125 16.68 -12.91 -3.19
C LEU A 125 16.96 -11.40 -3.02
N GLY A 126 17.12 -10.90 -1.79
CA GLY A 126 17.47 -9.52 -1.50
C GLY A 126 18.77 -9.03 -2.15
N ARG A 127 19.69 -9.92 -2.57
CA ARG A 127 20.87 -9.51 -3.36
C ARG A 127 20.52 -9.08 -4.79
N LEU A 128 19.40 -9.56 -5.32
CA LEU A 128 18.96 -9.25 -6.68
C LEU A 128 18.52 -7.78 -6.84
N ILE A 129 18.13 -7.14 -5.73
CA ILE A 129 17.75 -5.72 -5.68
C ILE A 129 18.87 -4.80 -6.19
N LYS A 130 20.14 -5.21 -6.05
CA LYS A 130 21.29 -4.44 -6.54
C LYS A 130 21.36 -4.34 -8.08
N TYR A 131 20.66 -5.21 -8.80
CA TYR A 131 20.59 -5.21 -10.26
C TYR A 131 19.42 -4.38 -10.81
N MET A 132 18.62 -3.76 -9.95
CA MET A 132 17.49 -2.96 -10.40
C MET A 132 17.98 -1.63 -11.02
N PRO A 133 17.61 -1.33 -12.27
CA PRO A 133 18.08 -0.13 -12.95
C PRO A 133 17.51 1.13 -12.28
N TYR A 134 18.36 2.14 -12.10
CA TYR A 134 17.99 3.43 -11.51
C TYR A 134 16.74 4.08 -12.15
N PRO A 135 16.53 4.02 -13.49
CA PRO A 135 15.31 4.52 -14.14
C PRO A 135 13.99 4.02 -13.54
N VAL A 136 13.92 2.76 -13.09
CA VAL A 136 12.68 2.17 -12.54
C VAL A 136 12.36 2.77 -11.17
N VAL A 137 13.39 2.96 -10.34
CA VAL A 137 13.22 3.53 -8.99
C VAL A 137 12.87 5.00 -9.07
N SER A 138 13.58 5.78 -9.90
CA SER A 138 13.28 7.20 -10.10
C SER A 138 11.90 7.42 -10.72
N GLY A 139 11.49 6.55 -11.64
CA GLY A 139 10.15 6.58 -12.23
C GLY A 139 9.06 6.35 -11.20
N TYR A 140 9.18 5.31 -10.38
CA TYR A 140 8.22 5.01 -9.31
C TYR A 140 8.05 6.19 -8.33
N LEU A 141 9.17 6.76 -7.86
CA LEU A 141 9.15 7.90 -6.94
C LEU A 141 8.50 9.13 -7.57
N LEU A 142 8.82 9.43 -8.84
CA LEU A 142 8.21 10.54 -9.57
C LEU A 142 6.70 10.38 -9.68
N THR A 143 6.22 9.20 -10.07
CA THR A 143 4.77 8.93 -10.16
C THR A 143 4.08 9.13 -8.81
N LEU A 144 4.66 8.65 -7.71
CA LEU A 144 4.08 8.83 -6.38
C LEU A 144 4.04 10.31 -5.97
N THR A 145 5.13 11.05 -6.17
CA THR A 145 5.20 12.48 -5.86
C THR A 145 4.21 13.28 -6.71
N CYS A 146 4.13 13.02 -8.02
CA CYS A 146 3.15 13.65 -8.90
C CYS A 146 1.71 13.32 -8.49
N ALA A 147 1.42 12.07 -8.12
CA ALA A 147 0.07 11.66 -7.68
C ALA A 147 -0.34 12.35 -6.38
N CYS A 148 0.57 12.44 -5.40
CA CYS A 148 0.32 13.15 -4.15
C CYS A 148 0.08 14.65 -4.41
N GLY A 149 0.99 15.31 -5.15
CA GLY A 149 0.84 16.72 -5.49
C GLY A 149 -0.45 17.01 -6.28
N ALA A 150 -0.86 16.12 -7.17
CA ALA A 150 -2.14 16.24 -7.87
C ALA A 150 -3.35 16.05 -6.94
N ALA A 151 -3.25 15.25 -5.88
CA ALA A 151 -4.30 15.10 -4.88
C ALA A 151 -4.45 16.36 -4.03
N ASP A 152 -3.33 16.97 -3.62
CA ASP A 152 -3.31 18.22 -2.86
C ASP A 152 -3.84 19.41 -3.71
N LEU A 153 -3.43 19.49 -4.97
CA LEU A 153 -3.96 20.48 -5.92
C LEU A 153 -5.47 20.31 -6.12
N LYS A 154 -5.97 19.08 -6.30
CA LYS A 154 -7.41 18.81 -6.41
C LYS A 154 -8.18 19.27 -5.18
N LYS A 155 -7.64 19.04 -3.97
CA LYS A 155 -8.24 19.54 -2.72
C LYS A 155 -8.28 21.06 -2.68
N HIS A 156 -7.18 21.72 -3.03
CA HIS A 156 -7.08 23.19 -3.02
C HIS A 156 -8.00 23.85 -4.07
N LEU A 157 -8.14 23.25 -5.25
CA LEU A 157 -9.07 23.69 -6.28
C LEU A 157 -10.53 23.50 -5.85
N LYS A 158 -10.86 22.37 -5.21
CA LYS A 158 -12.21 22.11 -4.69
C LYS A 158 -12.62 23.12 -3.62
N GLU A 159 -11.69 23.47 -2.72
CA GLU A 159 -11.93 24.46 -1.67
C GLU A 159 -12.15 25.87 -2.26
N LYS A 160 -11.41 26.26 -3.30
CA LYS A 160 -11.54 27.57 -3.94
C LYS A 160 -12.72 27.71 -4.91
N PHE A 161 -13.09 26.64 -5.61
CA PHE A 161 -14.06 26.70 -6.72
C PHE A 161 -15.36 25.93 -6.47
N GLY A 162 -15.52 25.24 -5.34
CA GLY A 162 -16.77 24.52 -5.01
C GLY A 162 -17.11 23.38 -5.98
N LEU A 163 -16.14 22.92 -6.76
CA LEU A 163 -16.33 21.97 -7.87
C LEU A 163 -16.65 20.57 -7.33
N GLU A 164 -17.75 19.95 -7.79
CA GLU A 164 -18.05 18.55 -7.50
C GLU A 164 -17.29 17.58 -8.43
N ASN A 165 -17.22 16.29 -8.04
CA ASN A 165 -16.35 15.29 -8.66
C ASN A 165 -16.56 15.09 -10.18
N GLY A 166 -17.71 15.50 -10.74
CA GLY A 166 -18.01 15.42 -12.16
C GLY A 166 -17.27 16.46 -13.02
N ASP A 167 -17.04 17.65 -12.49
CA ASP A 167 -16.51 18.77 -13.27
C ASP A 167 -14.97 18.70 -13.41
N VAL A 168 -14.29 18.09 -12.42
CA VAL A 168 -12.83 17.86 -12.45
C VAL A 168 -12.44 16.80 -13.49
N LEU A 169 -13.29 15.77 -13.67
CA LEU A 169 -13.09 14.76 -14.70
C LEU A 169 -13.45 15.30 -16.09
N ALA A 170 -14.47 16.17 -16.19
CA ALA A 170 -14.85 16.83 -17.43
C ALA A 170 -13.79 17.85 -17.92
N ALA A 171 -13.14 18.58 -17.00
CA ALA A 171 -12.04 19.49 -17.32
C ALA A 171 -10.77 18.74 -17.78
N ALA A 172 -10.48 17.57 -17.19
CA ALA A 172 -9.36 16.73 -17.60
C ALA A 172 -9.64 15.93 -18.89
N GLY A 173 -10.90 15.53 -19.13
CA GLY A 173 -11.32 14.82 -20.36
C GLY A 173 -11.35 15.71 -21.60
N ARG A 174 -11.52 17.03 -21.46
CA ARG A 174 -11.52 17.97 -22.59
C ARG A 174 -10.15 18.24 -23.21
N THR A 175 -9.04 17.78 -22.61
CA THR A 175 -7.70 17.94 -23.19
C THR A 175 -7.30 16.81 -24.16
N ASN A 176 -8.10 15.76 -24.31
CA ASN A 176 -7.85 14.63 -25.22
C ASN A 176 -8.78 14.63 -26.45
N GLY A 177 -9.48 15.74 -26.74
CA GLY A 177 -10.53 15.83 -27.77
C GLY A 177 -10.35 16.94 -28.81
N HIS A 178 -9.13 17.37 -29.11
CA HIS A 178 -8.87 18.27 -30.24
C HIS A 178 -7.45 18.06 -30.80
N SER A 179 -7.34 17.20 -31.82
CA SER A 179 -6.45 17.29 -32.99
C SER A 179 -6.51 15.98 -33.81
N ALA A 180 -7.64 15.76 -34.47
CA ALA A 180 -7.76 15.18 -35.80
C ALA A 180 -9.07 15.70 -36.40
#